data_AF-A0A6L9L174-F1
#
_entry.id   AF-A0A6L9L174-F1
#
_cell.length_a   1.000
_cell.length_b   1.000
_cell.length_c   1.000
_cell.angle_alpha   90.00
_cell.angle_beta   90.00
_cell.angle_gamma   90.00
#
_symmetry.space_group_name_H-M   'P 1'
#
loop_
_entity.id
_entity.type
_entity.pdbx_description
1 polymer ?
#
loop_
_entity_poly.entity_id
_entity_poly.type
_entity_poly.pdbx_seq_one_letter_code
_entity_poly.pdbx_strand_id
1 'polypeptide(L)'
;MKATQQLHDLGQSIWLDNITRELLTSGTLARYISELSVTGLTSNPTIFDHAIRNGDFYDDAIRVKTLAGKSGEALFFELALEDLTQAADLFRPIFDATGGIDGWVSLEVSPLLADDTAATIEAAVQLNKRAQRPNLFIKIPGTSAGITAIEETIFAGVPVNVTLLFSREHYIAAAEAYMC
;
A
#
# COMPACT_ATOMS: atom_id res chain seq x y z
N MET A 1 -16.01 17.24 -18.61
CA MET A 1 -15.80 16.50 -17.34
C MET A 1 -15.23 15.15 -17.70
N LYS A 2 -14.16 14.70 -17.02
CA LYS A 2 -13.49 13.42 -17.33
C LYS A 2 -14.29 12.28 -16.68
N ALA A 3 -14.24 11.08 -17.24
CA ALA A 3 -14.99 9.93 -16.70
C ALA A 3 -14.64 9.64 -15.23
N THR A 4 -13.37 9.83 -14.85
CA THR A 4 -12.92 9.68 -13.46
C THR A 4 -13.54 10.71 -12.52
N GLN A 5 -13.73 11.96 -12.98
CA GLN A 5 -14.43 12.97 -12.18
C GLN A 5 -15.92 12.62 -12.02
N GLN A 6 -16.56 12.08 -13.05
CA GLN A 6 -17.96 11.64 -12.96
C GLN A 6 -18.14 10.55 -11.89
N LEU A 7 -17.17 9.64 -11.74
CA LEU A 7 -17.21 8.60 -10.69
C LEU A 7 -17.06 9.21 -9.29
N HIS A 8 -16.15 10.18 -9.13
CA HIS A 8 -16.02 10.93 -7.87
C HIS A 8 -17.31 11.67 -7.50
N ASP A 9 -17.95 12.33 -8.47
CA ASP A 9 -19.20 13.05 -8.25
C ASP A 9 -20.36 12.09 -7.85
N LEU A 10 -20.23 10.80 -8.17
CA LEU A 10 -21.14 9.72 -7.75
C LEU A 10 -20.75 9.08 -6.41
N GLY A 11 -19.67 9.54 -5.77
CA GLY A 11 -19.18 9.03 -4.48
C GLY A 11 -18.22 7.84 -4.58
N GLN A 12 -17.65 7.57 -5.76
CA GLN A 12 -16.66 6.51 -5.95
C GLN A 12 -15.25 7.06 -6.17
N SER A 13 -14.35 6.79 -5.24
CA SER A 13 -12.93 7.13 -5.34
C SER A 13 -12.19 6.23 -6.32
N ILE A 14 -11.19 6.79 -7.01
CA ILE A 14 -10.41 6.10 -8.05
C ILE A 14 -8.96 5.98 -7.61
N TRP A 15 -8.49 4.74 -7.45
CA TRP A 15 -7.11 4.45 -7.06
C TRP A 15 -6.36 3.78 -8.20
N LEU A 16 -5.05 4.02 -8.27
CA LEU A 16 -4.16 3.37 -9.22
C LEU A 16 -3.67 2.02 -8.65
N ASP A 17 -3.85 0.94 -9.39
CA ASP A 17 -3.31 -0.40 -9.03
C ASP A 17 -1.98 -0.69 -9.74
N ASN A 18 -1.02 0.21 -9.53
CA ASN A 18 0.34 0.09 -10.06
C ASN A 18 1.27 1.08 -9.35
N ILE A 19 2.55 0.72 -9.23
CA ILE A 19 3.62 1.64 -8.84
C ILE A 19 4.93 1.23 -9.49
N THR A 20 5.62 2.20 -10.07
CA THR A 20 7.01 2.07 -10.49
C THR A 20 7.77 3.32 -10.07
N ARG A 21 9.08 3.19 -9.86
CA ARG A 21 9.94 4.35 -9.55
C ARG A 21 9.91 5.40 -10.66
N GLU A 22 9.84 4.98 -11.93
CA GLU A 22 9.64 5.89 -13.07
C GLU A 22 8.35 6.70 -12.96
N LEU A 23 7.24 6.07 -12.58
CA LEU A 23 5.94 6.74 -12.45
C LEU A 23 5.99 7.88 -11.41
N LEU A 24 6.83 7.74 -10.38
CA LEU A 24 7.10 8.79 -9.40
C LEU A 24 8.03 9.87 -9.95
N THR A 25 9.20 9.49 -10.47
CA THR A 25 10.27 10.44 -10.85
C THR A 25 9.98 11.21 -12.13
N SER A 26 9.21 10.64 -13.05
CA SER A 26 8.77 11.31 -14.29
C SER A 26 7.66 12.34 -14.07
N GLY A 27 7.07 12.41 -12.87
CA GLY A 27 5.91 13.24 -12.59
C GLY A 27 4.58 12.67 -13.12
N THR A 28 4.59 11.44 -13.63
CA THR A 28 3.38 10.78 -14.16
C THR A 28 2.31 10.61 -13.09
N LEU A 29 2.67 10.20 -11.87
CA LEU A 29 1.70 10.09 -10.76
C LEU A 29 1.07 11.44 -10.42
N ALA A 30 1.88 12.50 -10.33
CA ALA A 30 1.39 13.85 -10.05
C ALA A 30 0.41 14.32 -11.13
N ARG A 31 0.67 13.98 -12.40
CA ARG A 31 -0.25 14.22 -13.51
C ARG A 31 -1.54 13.42 -13.38
N TYR A 32 -1.49 12.15 -12.97
CA TYR A 32 -2.71 11.36 -12.75
C TYR A 32 -3.56 11.91 -11.61
N ILE A 33 -2.93 12.41 -10.56
CA ILE A 33 -3.62 13.08 -9.46
C ILE A 33 -4.33 14.35 -9.97
N SER A 34 -3.60 15.24 -10.62
CA SER A 34 -4.14 16.56 -11.02
C SER A 34 -5.06 16.51 -12.23
N GLU A 35 -4.82 15.58 -13.16
CA GLU A 35 -5.56 15.49 -14.41
C GLU A 35 -6.55 14.34 -14.45
N LEU A 36 -6.35 13.24 -13.73
CA LEU A 36 -7.24 12.07 -13.86
C LEU A 36 -8.04 11.79 -12.60
N SER A 37 -8.05 12.70 -11.62
CA SER A 37 -8.79 12.53 -10.37
C SER A 37 -8.44 11.22 -9.65
N VAL A 38 -7.18 10.76 -9.75
CA VAL A 38 -6.69 9.62 -8.97
C VAL A 38 -6.43 10.09 -7.54
N THR A 39 -7.00 9.40 -6.57
CA THR A 39 -6.97 9.79 -5.15
C THR A 39 -6.30 8.79 -4.22
N GLY A 40 -5.81 7.67 -4.75
CA GLY A 40 -5.01 6.72 -3.99
C GLY A 40 -4.25 5.76 -4.88
N LEU A 41 -3.47 4.88 -4.26
CA LEU A 41 -2.64 3.91 -4.95
C LEU A 41 -2.52 2.61 -4.15
N THR A 42 -2.51 1.48 -4.82
CA THR A 42 -2.19 0.18 -4.22
C THR A 42 -0.98 -0.45 -4.90
N SER A 43 -0.22 -1.21 -4.10
CA SER A 43 0.85 -2.07 -4.55
C SER A 43 0.61 -3.50 -4.11
N ASN A 44 1.36 -4.43 -4.70
CA ASN A 44 1.46 -5.83 -4.29
C ASN A 44 2.83 -6.38 -4.74
N PRO A 45 3.25 -7.55 -4.26
CA PRO A 45 4.56 -8.12 -4.62
C PRO A 45 4.77 -8.30 -6.13
N THR A 46 3.73 -8.65 -6.89
CA THR A 46 3.82 -8.84 -8.35
C THR A 46 4.05 -7.52 -9.08
N ILE A 47 3.42 -6.42 -8.64
CA ILE A 47 3.67 -5.08 -9.18
C ILE A 47 5.14 -4.71 -9.01
N PHE A 48 5.71 -4.93 -7.82
CA PHE A 48 7.13 -4.63 -7.59
C PHE A 48 8.08 -5.57 -8.32
N ASP A 49 7.77 -6.86 -8.43
CA ASP A 49 8.57 -7.81 -9.23
C ASP A 49 8.70 -7.31 -10.67
N HIS A 50 7.58 -6.92 -11.28
CA HIS A 50 7.58 -6.34 -12.61
C HIS A 50 8.33 -5.00 -12.69
N ALA A 51 8.15 -4.10 -11.71
CA ALA A 51 8.81 -2.80 -11.69
C ALA A 51 10.34 -2.90 -11.56
N ILE A 52 10.82 -3.80 -10.69
CA ILE A 52 12.24 -4.00 -10.42
C ILE A 52 12.92 -4.74 -11.58
N ARG A 53 12.22 -5.71 -12.19
CA ARG A 53 12.77 -6.49 -13.29
C ARG A 53 12.86 -5.73 -14.60
N ASN A 54 11.93 -4.80 -14.85
CA ASN A 54 11.78 -4.14 -16.15
C ASN A 54 12.23 -2.68 -16.09
N GLY A 55 13.54 -2.45 -16.08
CA GLY A 55 14.15 -1.12 -16.11
C GLY A 55 15.45 -1.05 -15.33
N ASP A 56 16.08 0.13 -15.31
CA ASP A 56 17.33 0.42 -14.59
C ASP A 56 17.12 1.37 -13.39
N PHE A 57 15.89 1.84 -13.16
CA PHE A 57 15.53 2.79 -12.09
C PHE A 57 15.88 2.32 -10.67
N TYR A 58 16.04 1.01 -10.47
CA TYR A 58 16.37 0.42 -9.16
C TYR A 58 17.85 0.05 -9.01
N ASP A 59 18.63 0.02 -10.10
CA ASP A 59 19.99 -0.54 -10.12
C ASP A 59 20.93 0.14 -9.13
N ASP A 60 20.91 1.47 -9.10
CA ASP A 60 21.76 2.25 -8.21
C ASP A 60 21.39 2.04 -6.74
N ALA A 61 20.09 2.04 -6.43
CA ALA A 61 19.60 1.81 -5.07
C ALA A 61 19.89 0.38 -4.60
N ILE A 62 19.70 -0.62 -5.47
CA ILE A 62 20.05 -2.01 -5.22
C ILE A 62 21.55 -2.13 -4.94
N ARG A 63 22.40 -1.52 -5.77
CA ARG A 63 23.87 -1.56 -5.60
C ARG A 63 24.28 -0.96 -4.25
N VAL A 64 23.81 0.24 -3.94
CA VAL A 64 24.13 0.94 -2.69
C VAL A 64 23.68 0.15 -1.46
N LYS A 65 22.44 -0.35 -1.45
CA LYS A 65 21.90 -1.09 -0.30
C LYS A 65 22.52 -2.47 -0.14
N THR A 66 22.89 -3.12 -1.24
CA THR A 66 23.64 -4.39 -1.22
C THR A 66 25.04 -4.20 -0.65
N LEU A 67 25.74 -3.11 -1.00
CA LEU A 67 27.02 -2.75 -0.38
C LEU A 67 26.89 -2.44 1.12
N ALA A 68 25.72 -1.99 1.55
CA ALA A 68 25.34 -1.83 2.96
C ALA A 68 24.88 -3.15 3.64
N GLY A 69 25.01 -4.31 2.97
CA GLY A 69 24.73 -5.63 3.52
C GLY A 69 23.24 -6.03 3.50
N LYS A 70 22.38 -5.29 2.80
CA LYS A 70 20.96 -5.66 2.63
C LYS A 70 20.81 -6.69 1.50
N SER A 71 19.90 -7.64 1.68
CA SER A 71 19.56 -8.65 0.67
C SER A 71 18.14 -9.17 0.85
N GLY A 72 17.62 -9.87 -0.16
CA GLY A 72 16.32 -10.54 -0.11
C GLY A 72 15.17 -9.60 0.27
N GLU A 73 14.31 -10.07 1.17
CA GLU A 73 13.12 -9.37 1.63
C GLU A 73 13.44 -8.04 2.34
N ALA A 74 14.55 -7.98 3.08
CA ALA A 74 14.97 -6.75 3.73
C ALA A 74 15.33 -5.65 2.71
N LEU A 75 16.01 -6.03 1.61
CA LEU A 75 16.30 -5.11 0.51
C LEU A 75 15.01 -4.69 -0.22
N PHE A 76 14.11 -5.64 -0.47
CA PHE A 76 12.82 -5.37 -1.10
C PHE A 76 12.02 -4.31 -0.33
N PHE A 77 11.79 -4.51 0.98
CA PHE A 77 10.99 -3.57 1.76
C PHE A 77 11.63 -2.19 1.87
N GLU A 78 12.96 -2.09 1.83
CA GLU A 78 13.64 -0.79 1.74
C GLU A 78 13.27 -0.04 0.46
N LEU A 79 13.31 -0.71 -0.70
CA LEU A 79 12.97 -0.10 -1.98
C LEU A 79 11.47 0.23 -2.06
N ALA A 80 10.61 -0.69 -1.61
CA ALA A 80 9.17 -0.51 -1.62
C ALA A 80 8.72 0.65 -0.71
N LEU A 81 9.31 0.78 0.48
CA LEU A 81 9.03 1.89 1.39
C LEU A 81 9.53 3.23 0.83
N GLU A 82 10.69 3.28 0.18
CA GLU A 82 11.16 4.49 -0.51
C GLU A 82 10.15 4.98 -1.55
N ASP A 83 9.61 4.08 -2.36
CA ASP A 83 8.65 4.44 -3.41
C ASP A 83 7.29 4.82 -2.82
N LEU A 84 6.79 4.04 -1.86
CA LEU A 84 5.47 4.28 -1.26
C LEU A 84 5.43 5.49 -0.33
N THR A 85 6.52 5.84 0.35
CA THR A 85 6.56 7.08 1.15
C THR A 85 6.54 8.32 0.26
N GLN A 86 7.23 8.29 -0.90
CA GLN A 86 7.13 9.34 -1.90
C GLN A 86 5.72 9.44 -2.50
N ALA A 87 5.09 8.29 -2.80
CA ALA A 87 3.70 8.27 -3.27
C ALA A 87 2.74 8.83 -2.21
N ALA A 88 2.91 8.44 -0.94
CA ALA A 88 2.13 8.96 0.19
C ALA A 88 2.27 10.49 0.31
N ASP A 89 3.47 11.02 0.13
CA ASP A 89 3.72 12.47 0.16
C ASP A 89 2.99 13.20 -0.98
N LEU A 90 2.91 12.61 -2.18
CA LEU A 90 2.13 13.16 -3.29
C LEU A 90 0.61 13.15 -3.03
N PHE A 91 0.11 12.13 -2.35
CA PHE A 91 -1.31 12.01 -2.00
C PHE A 91 -1.70 12.75 -0.71
N ARG A 92 -0.72 13.25 0.06
CA ARG A 92 -0.96 13.90 1.35
C ARG A 92 -1.95 15.08 1.31
N PRO A 93 -1.91 15.98 0.31
CA PRO A 93 -2.89 17.06 0.22
C PRO A 93 -4.34 16.57 0.10
N ILE A 94 -4.57 15.44 -0.58
CA ILE A 94 -5.90 14.83 -0.72
C ILE A 94 -6.32 14.19 0.60
N PHE A 95 -5.40 13.51 1.28
CA PHE A 95 -5.64 12.93 2.60
C PHE A 95 -6.11 14.00 3.61
N ASP A 96 -5.39 15.11 3.68
CA ASP A 96 -5.73 16.21 4.58
C ASP A 96 -7.06 16.89 4.18
N ALA A 97 -7.28 17.14 2.89
CA ALA A 97 -8.48 17.82 2.38
C ALA A 97 -9.77 16.99 2.55
N THR A 98 -9.66 15.67 2.54
CA THR A 98 -10.80 14.74 2.66
C THR A 98 -11.00 14.20 4.08
N GLY A 99 -10.19 14.65 5.05
CA GLY A 99 -10.25 14.15 6.42
C GLY A 99 -9.92 12.66 6.54
N GLY A 100 -9.04 12.16 5.65
CA GLY A 100 -8.61 10.76 5.63
C GLY A 100 -9.55 9.78 4.91
N ILE A 101 -10.56 10.26 4.18
CA ILE A 101 -11.37 9.40 3.31
C ILE A 101 -10.54 8.88 2.13
N ASP A 102 -9.75 9.75 1.51
CA ASP A 102 -8.91 9.46 0.36
C ASP A 102 -7.44 9.81 0.64
N GLY A 103 -6.57 9.71 -0.36
CA GLY A 103 -5.16 10.10 -0.28
C GLY A 103 -4.26 9.01 0.28
N TRP A 104 -4.67 7.75 0.15
CA TRP A 104 -3.97 6.60 0.72
C TRP A 104 -3.05 5.90 -0.28
N VAL A 105 -1.99 5.30 0.25
CA VAL A 105 -1.19 4.29 -0.45
C VAL A 105 -1.16 2.99 0.34
N SER A 106 -1.02 1.82 -0.30
CA SER A 106 -0.93 0.54 0.43
C SER A 106 0.31 -0.28 0.13
N LEU A 107 0.96 -0.78 1.19
CA LEU A 107 2.05 -1.76 1.17
C LEU A 107 1.55 -3.10 1.68
N GLU A 108 1.76 -4.18 0.93
CA GLU A 108 1.40 -5.54 1.37
C GLU A 108 2.48 -6.16 2.27
N VAL A 109 2.04 -6.89 3.30
CA VAL A 109 2.94 -7.77 4.07
C VAL A 109 3.48 -8.89 3.19
N SER A 110 4.49 -9.60 3.68
CA SER A 110 5.02 -10.77 2.97
C SER A 110 3.94 -11.83 2.78
N PRO A 111 3.72 -12.34 1.54
CA PRO A 111 2.77 -13.42 1.30
C PRO A 111 3.07 -14.71 2.08
N LEU A 112 4.33 -14.89 2.50
CA LEU A 112 4.76 -16.04 3.30
C LEU A 112 4.15 -16.06 4.71
N LEU A 113 3.57 -14.94 5.16
CA LEU A 113 2.95 -14.78 6.48
C LEU A 113 1.43 -14.96 6.44
N ALA A 114 0.82 -15.27 5.30
CA ALA A 114 -0.64 -15.27 5.12
C ALA A 114 -1.40 -16.21 6.09
N ASP A 115 -0.73 -17.24 6.61
CA ASP A 115 -1.28 -18.19 7.58
C ASP A 115 -0.63 -18.09 8.98
N ASP A 116 0.17 -17.03 9.23
CA ASP A 116 0.81 -16.75 10.52
C ASP A 116 0.32 -15.41 11.09
N THR A 117 -0.65 -15.48 12.00
CA THR A 117 -1.27 -14.32 12.63
C THR A 117 -0.25 -13.46 13.39
N ALA A 118 0.59 -14.07 14.21
CA ALA A 118 1.52 -13.34 15.08
C ALA A 118 2.58 -12.61 14.26
N ALA A 119 3.17 -13.31 13.28
CA ALA A 119 4.17 -12.72 12.40
C ALA A 119 3.56 -11.63 11.49
N THR A 120 2.31 -11.79 11.04
CA THR A 120 1.60 -10.75 10.27
C THR A 120 1.41 -9.47 11.07
N ILE A 121 0.96 -9.56 12.33
CA ILE A 121 0.79 -8.40 13.21
C ILE A 121 2.14 -7.70 13.43
N GLU A 122 3.19 -8.45 13.76
CA GLU A 122 4.52 -7.89 13.97
C GLU A 122 5.01 -7.17 12.70
N ALA A 123 4.92 -7.82 11.54
CA ALA A 123 5.33 -7.24 10.28
C ALA A 123 4.55 -5.96 9.95
N ALA A 124 3.23 -5.95 10.16
CA ALA A 124 2.39 -4.78 9.89
C ALA A 124 2.78 -3.59 10.77
N VAL A 125 2.95 -3.80 12.08
CA VAL A 125 3.37 -2.75 13.01
C VAL A 125 4.76 -2.22 12.66
N GLN A 126 5.72 -3.10 12.33
CA GLN A 126 7.07 -2.67 11.96
C GLN A 126 7.10 -1.90 10.64
N LEU A 127 6.35 -2.34 9.62
CA LEU A 127 6.28 -1.66 8.33
C LEU A 127 5.61 -0.28 8.46
N ASN A 128 4.51 -0.17 9.19
CA ASN A 128 3.84 1.11 9.43
C ASN A 128 4.78 2.08 10.19
N LYS A 129 5.46 1.60 11.23
CA LYS A 129 6.44 2.39 11.99
C LYS A 129 7.63 2.85 11.14
N ARG A 130 8.08 2.03 10.19
CA ARG A 130 9.16 2.40 9.25
C ARG A 130 8.69 3.41 8.20
N ALA A 131 7.46 3.27 7.71
CA ALA A 131 6.88 4.19 6.72
C ALA A 131 6.75 5.61 7.26
N GLN A 132 6.31 5.78 8.51
CA GLN A 132 6.11 7.10 9.15
C GLN A 132 5.27 8.04 8.28
N ARG A 133 4.19 7.51 7.71
CA ARG A 133 3.21 8.29 6.94
C ARG A 133 1.80 7.96 7.45
N PRO A 134 0.99 8.98 7.79
CA PRO A 134 -0.35 8.75 8.32
C PRO A 134 -1.30 8.17 7.27
N ASN A 135 -0.99 8.35 5.99
CA ASN A 135 -1.78 7.93 4.85
C ASN A 135 -1.20 6.69 4.13
N LEU A 136 -0.56 5.79 4.89
CA LEU A 136 -0.09 4.50 4.39
C LEU A 136 -0.83 3.35 5.10
N PHE A 137 -1.56 2.57 4.30
CA PHE A 137 -2.15 1.31 4.70
C PHE A 137 -1.14 0.17 4.67
N ILE A 138 -1.24 -0.74 5.63
CA ILE A 138 -0.68 -2.08 5.52
C ILE A 138 -1.74 -3.02 4.97
N LYS A 139 -1.43 -3.72 3.89
CA LYS A 139 -2.35 -4.62 3.22
C LYS A 139 -2.17 -6.04 3.76
N ILE A 140 -3.26 -6.61 4.27
CA ILE A 140 -3.31 -7.92 4.93
C ILE A 140 -4.37 -8.78 4.23
N PRO A 141 -4.06 -10.03 3.82
CA PRO A 141 -5.05 -10.95 3.26
C PRO A 141 -6.16 -11.29 4.25
N GLY A 142 -7.41 -11.33 3.77
CA GLY A 142 -8.58 -11.77 4.55
C GLY A 142 -8.69 -13.30 4.67
N THR A 143 -7.58 -13.99 4.93
CA THR A 143 -7.56 -15.42 5.29
C THR A 143 -8.08 -15.61 6.71
N SER A 144 -8.41 -16.83 7.13
CA SER A 144 -8.84 -17.10 8.50
C SER A 144 -7.83 -16.64 9.56
N ALA A 145 -6.52 -16.83 9.30
CA ALA A 145 -5.45 -16.32 10.16
C ALA A 145 -5.30 -14.79 10.07
N GLY A 146 -5.54 -14.23 8.88
CA GLY A 146 -5.51 -12.80 8.61
C GLY A 146 -6.62 -12.03 9.31
N ILE A 147 -7.82 -12.58 9.49
CA ILE A 147 -8.93 -11.91 10.21
C ILE A 147 -8.50 -11.51 11.62
N THR A 148 -7.90 -12.42 12.40
CA THR A 148 -7.38 -12.09 13.73
C THR A 148 -6.25 -11.06 13.66
N ALA A 149 -5.37 -11.16 12.65
CA ALA A 149 -4.29 -10.19 12.48
C ALA A 149 -4.81 -8.77 12.14
N ILE A 150 -5.90 -8.67 11.37
CA ILE A 150 -6.53 -7.40 10.98
C ILE A 150 -7.06 -6.67 12.22
N GLU A 151 -7.84 -7.35 13.07
CA GLU A 151 -8.40 -6.79 14.31
C GLU A 151 -7.29 -6.23 15.21
N GLU A 152 -6.29 -7.06 15.54
CA GLU A 152 -5.19 -6.68 16.43
C GLU A 152 -4.32 -5.55 15.84
N THR A 153 -4.12 -5.55 14.52
CA THR A 153 -3.35 -4.50 13.82
C THR A 153 -4.08 -3.16 13.85
N ILE A 154 -5.40 -3.17 13.64
CA ILE A 154 -6.24 -1.98 13.74
C ILE A 154 -6.26 -1.46 15.18
N PHE A 155 -6.40 -2.36 16.17
CA PHE A 155 -6.35 -2.00 17.60
C PHE A 155 -5.00 -1.37 17.98
N ALA A 156 -3.90 -1.83 17.39
CA ALA A 156 -2.57 -1.22 17.53
C ALA A 156 -2.42 0.15 16.84
N GLY A 157 -3.46 0.67 16.20
CA GLY A 157 -3.49 1.98 15.53
C GLY A 157 -2.87 1.97 14.14
N VAL A 158 -2.69 0.80 13.52
CA VAL A 158 -2.14 0.68 12.17
C VAL A 158 -3.28 0.62 11.15
N PRO A 159 -3.34 1.54 10.17
CA PRO A 159 -4.35 1.47 9.12
C PRO A 159 -4.17 0.19 8.28
N VAL A 160 -5.26 -0.54 8.02
CA VAL A 160 -5.25 -1.80 7.23
C VAL A 160 -6.05 -1.69 5.94
N ASN A 161 -5.49 -2.21 4.84
CA ASN A 161 -6.21 -2.51 3.59
C ASN A 161 -6.44 -4.04 3.51
N VAL A 162 -7.67 -4.50 3.69
CA VAL A 162 -7.96 -5.94 3.61
C VAL A 162 -8.04 -6.40 2.15
N THR A 163 -7.24 -7.41 1.79
CA THR A 163 -7.15 -7.92 0.41
C THR A 163 -7.61 -9.38 0.28
N LEU A 164 -7.71 -9.87 -0.97
CA LEU A 164 -8.02 -11.27 -1.29
C LEU A 164 -9.37 -11.76 -0.74
N LEU A 165 -10.37 -10.88 -0.77
CA LEU A 165 -11.75 -11.19 -0.40
C LEU A 165 -12.53 -11.64 -1.64
N PHE A 166 -12.86 -12.94 -1.71
CA PHE A 166 -13.56 -13.53 -2.85
C PHE A 166 -14.94 -14.11 -2.51
N SER A 167 -15.33 -14.08 -1.24
CA SER A 167 -16.65 -14.52 -0.79
C SER A 167 -17.27 -13.50 0.15
N ARG A 168 -18.60 -13.52 0.22
CA ARG A 168 -19.38 -12.70 1.15
C ARG A 168 -18.98 -13.00 2.60
N GLU A 169 -18.71 -14.26 2.90
CA GLU A 169 -18.36 -14.74 4.24
C GLU A 169 -17.02 -14.15 4.70
N HIS A 170 -15.99 -14.13 3.84
CA HIS A 170 -14.72 -13.47 4.17
C HIS A 170 -14.87 -11.96 4.29
N TYR A 171 -15.70 -11.34 3.45
CA TYR A 171 -15.99 -9.91 3.56
C TYR A 171 -16.65 -9.55 4.90
N ILE A 172 -17.67 -10.31 5.32
CA ILE A 172 -18.34 -10.10 6.61
C ILE A 172 -17.35 -10.29 7.76
N ALA A 173 -16.54 -11.35 7.74
CA ALA A 173 -15.55 -11.59 8.79
C ALA A 173 -14.53 -10.44 8.92
N ALA A 174 -14.08 -9.89 7.79
CA ALA A 174 -13.18 -8.73 7.78
C ALA A 174 -13.87 -7.45 8.30
N ALA A 175 -15.15 -7.25 7.95
CA ALA A 175 -15.94 -6.13 8.46
C ALA A 175 -16.18 -6.25 9.97
N GLU A 176 -16.45 -7.46 10.47
CA GLU A 176 -16.60 -7.73 11.91
C GLU A 176 -15.29 -7.45 12.67
N ALA A 177 -14.15 -7.90 12.14
CA ALA A 177 -12.82 -7.61 12.72
C ALA A 177 -12.48 -6.11 12.78
N TYR A 178 -13.03 -5.29 11.88
CA TYR A 178 -12.90 -3.83 11.93
C TYR A 178 -13.78 -3.18 13.01
N MET A 179 -14.90 -3.81 13.36
CA MET A 179 -15.91 -3.24 14.27
C MET A 179 -15.66 -3.58 15.75
N CYS A 180 -14.76 -4.51 16.05
CA CYS A 180 -14.33 -4.89 17.40
C CYS A 180 -13.42 -3.83 18.03
#